data_AF-A0A7X7Y708-F1
#
_entry.id   AF-A0A7X7Y708-F1
#
_cell.length_a   1.000
_cell.length_b   1.000
_cell.length_c   1.000
_cell.angle_alpha   90.00
_cell.angle_beta   90.00
_cell.angle_gamma   90.00
#
_symmetry.space_group_name_H-M   'P 1'
#
loop_
_entity.id
_entity.type
_entity.pdbx_description
1 polymer ?
#
loop_
_entity_poly.entity_id
_entity_poly.type
_entity_poly.pdbx_seq_one_letter_code
_entity_poly.pdbx_strand_id
1 'polypeptide(L)'
;MEDLKMAIQLVETGQVKEAHELLLDKARKTTDQKKYAIVELFFEWGYFEDARDILEKLLKKYPKEGQLITKLAEIYIELEEDEKAIQLLNEIEEADDYYVHSLMLLADTYEREGLYEVAEQKLLEAKNVVDKDEAYVIDFALAELLFSANQPQRAVTFYEKLLDEEREEINGVSILERLAESYSLIGKYEHALYYYDQIDDENPHRLFKHGFVAYQANEVDRAIQLWRKTLKIDPHYSPVYYELANVYRKQNKLDEAFKIVEEGLSYDEFDKRLYYLAGELALKQGNEKAAIQYLEEAVLLDEDYKDAIMLLINIYKKDNQYDEIVRLLANVKKLGGADPYYDWELAKAYNELEEYDKAKESYEEAYFHLADDAEFLKDYGFFLVEDGSVEKGTKLLTNYVKKQPDDAETIAFLERIHFSNEGEL
;
A
#
# COMPACT_ATOMS: atom_id res chain seq x y z
N MET A 1 -20.08 -18.19 -39.86
CA MET A 1 -20.30 -16.75 -39.64
C MET A 1 -21.69 -16.49 -39.10
N GLU A 2 -22.75 -17.04 -39.70
CA GLU A 2 -24.12 -16.86 -39.19
C GLU A 2 -24.31 -17.39 -37.76
N ASP A 3 -23.78 -18.59 -37.45
CA ASP A 3 -23.85 -19.17 -36.11
C ASP A 3 -23.08 -18.37 -35.02
N LEU A 4 -21.92 -17.80 -35.36
CA LEU A 4 -21.13 -16.98 -34.42
C LEU A 4 -21.84 -15.66 -34.12
N LYS A 5 -22.40 -15.02 -35.16
CA LYS A 5 -23.21 -13.81 -35.01
C LYS A 5 -24.46 -14.07 -34.16
N MET A 6 -25.09 -15.23 -34.34
CA MET A 6 -26.23 -15.63 -33.54
C MET A 6 -25.84 -15.84 -32.07
N ALA A 7 -24.70 -16.47 -31.79
CA ALA A 7 -24.21 -16.62 -30.42
C ALA A 7 -23.92 -15.27 -29.75
N ILE A 8 -23.27 -14.34 -30.47
CA ILE A 8 -23.02 -12.97 -29.97
C ILE A 8 -24.35 -12.26 -29.67
N GLN A 9 -25.31 -12.33 -30.60
CA GLN A 9 -26.64 -11.73 -30.40
C GLN A 9 -27.37 -12.31 -29.18
N LEU A 10 -27.25 -13.62 -28.94
CA LEU A 10 -27.83 -14.27 -27.75
C LEU A 10 -27.19 -13.75 -26.46
N VAL A 11 -25.87 -13.48 -26.44
CA VAL A 11 -25.20 -12.85 -25.28
C VAL A 11 -25.71 -11.42 -25.08
N GLU A 12 -25.82 -10.63 -26.15
CA GLU A 12 -26.35 -9.26 -26.11
C GLU A 12 -27.80 -9.18 -25.60
N THR A 13 -28.61 -10.21 -25.83
CA THR A 13 -29.99 -10.31 -25.33
C THR A 13 -30.10 -10.96 -23.95
N GLY A 14 -28.97 -11.25 -23.28
CA GLY A 14 -28.92 -11.85 -21.94
C GLY A 14 -29.12 -13.38 -21.91
N GLN A 15 -29.18 -14.04 -23.07
CA GLN A 15 -29.35 -15.49 -23.24
C GLN A 15 -27.99 -16.22 -23.27
N VAL A 16 -27.12 -15.92 -22.31
CA VAL A 16 -25.71 -16.38 -22.29
C VAL A 16 -25.58 -17.91 -22.32
N LYS A 17 -26.45 -18.62 -21.58
CA LYS A 17 -26.44 -20.10 -21.56
C LYS A 17 -26.76 -20.72 -22.92
N GLU A 18 -27.72 -20.13 -23.64
CA GLU A 18 -28.11 -20.61 -24.97
C GLU A 18 -26.98 -20.35 -25.99
N ALA A 19 -26.30 -19.21 -25.87
CA ALA A 19 -25.12 -18.89 -26.68
C ALA A 19 -23.98 -19.90 -26.44
N HIS A 20 -23.71 -20.19 -25.17
CA HIS A 20 -22.67 -21.14 -24.76
C HIS A 20 -22.94 -22.56 -25.29
N GLU A 21 -24.15 -23.10 -25.07
CA GLU A 21 -24.54 -24.43 -25.57
C GLU A 21 -24.48 -24.52 -27.10
N LEU A 22 -24.91 -23.45 -27.80
CA LEU A 22 -24.82 -23.35 -29.25
C LEU A 22 -23.36 -23.46 -29.72
N LEU A 23 -22.44 -22.70 -29.12
CA LEU A 23 -21.03 -22.73 -29.50
C LEU A 23 -20.38 -24.09 -29.20
N LEU A 24 -20.73 -24.74 -28.09
CA LEU A 24 -20.23 -26.09 -27.76
C LEU A 24 -20.66 -27.14 -28.79
N ASP A 25 -21.91 -27.14 -29.25
CA ASP A 25 -22.35 -28.05 -30.31
C ASP A 25 -21.61 -27.76 -31.63
N LYS A 26 -21.43 -26.48 -31.95
CA LYS A 26 -20.78 -26.06 -33.20
C LYS A 26 -19.29 -26.39 -33.22
N ALA A 27 -18.60 -26.24 -32.10
CA ALA A 27 -17.17 -26.58 -31.97
C ALA A 27 -16.88 -28.04 -32.36
N ARG A 28 -17.84 -28.96 -32.15
CA ARG A 28 -17.70 -30.38 -32.49
C ARG A 28 -17.78 -30.69 -33.99
N LYS A 29 -18.43 -29.83 -34.79
CA LYS A 29 -18.81 -30.13 -36.19
C LYS A 29 -18.19 -29.17 -37.22
N THR A 30 -17.40 -28.20 -36.75
CA THR A 30 -16.90 -27.09 -37.57
C THR A 30 -15.42 -27.26 -37.96
N THR A 31 -14.95 -26.39 -38.85
CA THR A 31 -13.54 -26.36 -39.29
C THR A 31 -12.63 -25.84 -38.17
N ASP A 32 -11.35 -26.19 -38.20
CA ASP A 32 -10.41 -25.79 -37.14
C ASP A 32 -10.28 -24.26 -37.02
N GLN A 33 -10.27 -23.52 -38.13
CA GLN A 33 -10.32 -22.05 -38.11
C GLN A 33 -11.56 -21.50 -37.38
N LYS A 34 -12.72 -22.14 -37.57
CA LYS A 34 -13.94 -21.74 -36.87
C LYS A 34 -13.95 -22.19 -35.41
N LYS A 35 -13.23 -23.25 -35.06
CA LYS A 35 -13.02 -23.64 -33.64
C LYS A 35 -12.17 -22.60 -32.93
N TYR A 36 -11.11 -22.10 -33.58
CA TYR A 36 -10.31 -21.01 -33.01
C TYR A 36 -11.14 -19.73 -32.80
N ALA A 37 -12.00 -19.36 -33.76
CA ALA A 37 -12.93 -18.25 -33.54
C ALA A 37 -13.92 -18.47 -32.37
N ILE A 38 -14.27 -19.72 -32.05
CA ILE A 38 -15.08 -20.05 -30.86
C ILE A 38 -14.24 -19.94 -29.58
N VAL A 39 -12.96 -20.31 -29.63
CA VAL A 39 -12.01 -20.14 -28.53
C VAL A 39 -11.90 -18.66 -28.14
N GLU A 40 -11.73 -17.75 -29.10
CA GLU A 40 -11.68 -16.31 -28.80
C GLU A 40 -12.95 -15.83 -28.09
N LEU A 41 -14.13 -16.23 -28.57
CA LEU A 41 -15.40 -15.87 -27.91
C LEU A 41 -15.51 -16.47 -26.50
N PHE A 42 -15.09 -17.72 -26.32
CA PHE A 42 -15.08 -18.33 -24.99
C PHE A 42 -14.10 -17.65 -24.05
N PHE A 43 -12.93 -17.24 -24.53
CA PHE A 43 -11.98 -16.46 -23.75
C PHE A 43 -12.58 -15.11 -23.33
N GLU A 44 -13.11 -14.34 -24.29
CA GLU A 44 -13.78 -13.05 -24.03
C GLU A 44 -14.96 -13.16 -23.05
N TRP A 45 -15.66 -14.29 -23.05
CA TRP A 45 -16.81 -14.54 -22.18
C TRP A 45 -16.45 -15.23 -20.84
N GLY A 46 -15.16 -15.50 -20.58
CA GLY A 46 -14.69 -16.14 -19.35
C GLY A 46 -14.92 -17.65 -19.28
N TYR A 47 -15.24 -18.31 -20.39
CA TYR A 47 -15.36 -19.77 -20.50
C TYR A 47 -13.99 -20.44 -20.78
N PHE A 48 -13.02 -20.17 -19.91
CA PHE A 48 -11.62 -20.58 -20.08
C PHE A 48 -11.43 -22.10 -20.19
N GLU A 49 -12.16 -22.88 -19.39
CA GLU A 49 -12.12 -24.35 -19.43
C GLU A 49 -12.54 -24.92 -20.80
N ASP A 50 -13.63 -24.39 -21.39
CA ASP A 50 -14.12 -24.83 -22.70
C ASP A 50 -13.18 -24.37 -23.82
N ALA A 51 -12.62 -23.16 -23.69
CA ALA A 51 -11.60 -22.65 -24.61
C ALA A 51 -10.34 -23.54 -24.60
N ARG A 52 -9.83 -23.88 -23.40
CA ARG A 52 -8.69 -24.79 -23.18
C ARG A 52 -8.95 -26.14 -23.85
N ASP A 53 -10.10 -26.76 -23.58
CA ASP A 53 -10.47 -28.07 -24.09
C ASP A 53 -10.52 -28.14 -25.63
N ILE A 54 -10.85 -27.03 -26.29
CA ILE A 54 -10.82 -26.92 -27.75
C ILE A 54 -9.38 -26.72 -28.24
N LEU A 55 -8.63 -25.82 -27.60
CA LEU A 55 -7.24 -25.51 -27.94
C LEU A 55 -6.30 -26.70 -27.79
N GLU A 56 -6.38 -27.47 -26.71
CA GLU A 56 -5.56 -28.68 -26.53
C GLU A 56 -5.77 -29.70 -27.67
N LYS A 57 -7.01 -29.79 -28.18
CA LYS A 57 -7.33 -30.67 -29.32
C LYS A 57 -6.77 -30.11 -30.62
N LEU A 58 -6.78 -28.79 -30.80
CA LEU A 58 -6.16 -28.14 -31.95
C LEU A 58 -4.63 -28.28 -31.91
N LEU A 59 -4.01 -28.08 -30.74
CA LEU A 59 -2.57 -28.19 -30.55
C LEU A 59 -2.06 -29.63 -30.77
N LYS A 60 -2.84 -30.65 -30.41
CA LYS A 60 -2.53 -32.05 -30.80
C LYS A 60 -2.41 -32.25 -32.32
N LYS A 61 -3.11 -31.44 -33.12
CA LYS A 61 -3.07 -31.48 -34.59
C LYS A 61 -1.99 -30.55 -35.17
N TYR A 62 -1.72 -29.44 -34.50
CA TYR A 62 -0.77 -28.41 -34.91
C TYR A 62 0.19 -28.09 -33.74
N PRO A 63 1.10 -29.00 -33.37
CA PRO A 63 1.83 -28.95 -32.09
C PRO A 63 2.88 -27.85 -31.95
N LYS A 64 3.16 -27.10 -33.02
CA LYS A 64 4.15 -26.02 -33.05
C LYS A 64 3.56 -24.70 -33.54
N GLU A 65 2.24 -24.58 -33.56
CA GLU A 65 1.61 -23.35 -34.03
C GLU A 65 1.65 -22.30 -32.92
N GLY A 66 2.56 -21.32 -33.02
CA GLY A 66 2.73 -20.28 -31.99
C GLY A 66 1.45 -19.55 -31.61
N GLN A 67 0.53 -19.32 -32.57
CA GLN A 67 -0.79 -18.74 -32.31
C GLN A 67 -1.63 -19.56 -31.31
N LEU A 68 -1.60 -20.88 -31.41
CA LEU A 68 -2.36 -21.76 -30.52
C LEU A 68 -1.66 -21.89 -29.17
N ILE A 69 -0.33 -21.95 -29.17
CA ILE A 69 0.47 -22.04 -27.94
C ILE A 69 0.26 -20.79 -27.07
N THR A 70 0.41 -19.60 -27.65
CA THR A 70 0.22 -18.32 -26.93
C THR A 70 -1.21 -18.17 -26.40
N LYS A 71 -2.24 -18.45 -27.21
CA LYS A 71 -3.64 -18.39 -26.73
C LYS A 71 -3.94 -19.41 -25.63
N LEU A 72 -3.37 -20.62 -25.70
CA LEU A 72 -3.52 -21.61 -24.63
C LEU A 72 -2.78 -21.19 -23.36
N ALA A 73 -1.62 -20.53 -23.48
CA ALA A 73 -0.90 -19.97 -22.35
C ALA A 73 -1.69 -18.84 -21.66
N GLU A 74 -2.28 -17.91 -22.42
CA GLU A 74 -3.20 -16.89 -21.88
C GLU A 74 -4.34 -17.53 -21.06
N ILE A 75 -4.94 -18.60 -21.57
CA ILE A 75 -5.99 -19.34 -20.84
C ILE A 75 -5.45 -19.97 -19.56
N TYR A 76 -4.24 -20.52 -19.56
CA TYR A 76 -3.63 -21.06 -18.35
C TYR A 76 -3.32 -19.97 -17.32
N ILE A 77 -2.88 -18.78 -17.75
CA ILE A 77 -2.65 -17.60 -16.90
C ILE A 77 -3.96 -17.18 -16.21
N GLU A 78 -5.07 -17.12 -16.94
CA GLU A 78 -6.41 -16.81 -16.40
C GLU A 78 -6.94 -17.90 -15.44
N LEU A 79 -6.53 -19.16 -15.65
CA LEU A 79 -6.83 -20.29 -14.77
C LEU A 79 -5.87 -20.41 -13.57
N GLU A 80 -4.94 -19.46 -13.39
CA GLU A 80 -3.89 -19.48 -12.36
C GLU A 80 -2.97 -20.71 -12.46
N GLU A 81 -2.83 -21.29 -13.65
CA GLU A 81 -1.95 -22.43 -13.95
C GLU A 81 -0.64 -21.96 -14.62
N ASP A 82 0.04 -21.00 -14.01
CA ASP A 82 1.20 -20.28 -14.55
C ASP A 82 2.34 -21.21 -15.00
N GLU A 83 2.61 -22.30 -14.26
CA GLU A 83 3.64 -23.29 -14.62
C GLU A 83 3.40 -23.91 -16.02
N LYS A 84 2.13 -24.19 -16.36
CA LYS A 84 1.77 -24.76 -17.67
C LYS A 84 1.89 -23.72 -18.79
N ALA A 85 1.52 -22.47 -18.50
CA ALA A 85 1.70 -21.36 -19.42
C ALA A 85 3.19 -21.17 -19.76
N ILE A 86 4.05 -21.11 -18.74
CA ILE A 86 5.50 -20.98 -18.89
C ILE A 86 6.08 -22.15 -19.69
N GLN A 87 5.66 -23.38 -19.38
CA GLN A 87 6.14 -24.55 -20.12
C GLN A 87 5.83 -24.44 -21.61
N LEU A 88 4.59 -24.08 -21.96
CA LEU A 88 4.14 -23.93 -23.34
C LEU A 88 4.86 -22.80 -24.07
N LEU A 89 4.97 -21.62 -23.45
CA LEU A 89 5.60 -20.46 -24.07
C LEU A 89 7.07 -20.70 -24.41
N ASN A 90 7.79 -21.48 -23.57
CA ASN A 90 9.17 -21.88 -23.84
C ASN A 90 9.33 -22.87 -25.01
N GLU A 91 8.25 -23.43 -25.56
CA GLU A 91 8.30 -24.29 -26.74
C GLU A 91 8.32 -23.50 -28.07
N ILE A 92 8.02 -22.19 -28.03
CA ILE A 92 8.02 -21.33 -29.21
C ILE A 92 9.46 -20.99 -29.61
N GLU A 93 9.81 -21.30 -30.86
CA GLU A 93 11.14 -21.07 -31.42
C GLU A 93 11.29 -19.62 -31.91
N GLU A 94 12.50 -19.05 -31.88
CA GLU A 94 12.79 -17.66 -32.30
C GLU A 94 12.32 -17.32 -33.73
N ALA A 95 12.20 -18.31 -34.60
CA ALA A 95 11.75 -18.14 -35.98
C ALA A 95 10.22 -18.09 -36.14
N ASP A 96 9.45 -18.31 -35.07
CA ASP A 96 7.98 -18.25 -35.08
C ASP A 96 7.50 -16.79 -34.95
N ASP A 97 6.49 -16.41 -35.73
CA ASP A 97 5.92 -15.06 -35.73
C ASP A 97 5.36 -14.63 -34.35
N TYR A 98 5.07 -15.59 -33.46
CA TYR A 98 4.58 -15.35 -32.09
C TYR A 98 5.70 -15.35 -31.04
N TYR A 99 6.97 -15.43 -31.42
CA TYR A 99 8.08 -15.48 -30.46
C TYR A 99 8.13 -14.26 -29.53
N VAL A 100 8.05 -13.05 -30.09
CA VAL A 100 8.04 -11.81 -29.30
C VAL A 100 6.84 -11.76 -28.36
N HIS A 101 5.65 -12.14 -28.85
CA HIS A 101 4.44 -12.21 -28.03
C HIS A 101 4.61 -13.22 -26.88
N SER A 102 5.26 -14.35 -27.13
CA SER A 102 5.51 -15.36 -26.10
C SER A 102 6.45 -14.86 -24.99
N LEU A 103 7.46 -14.06 -25.34
CA LEU A 103 8.37 -13.45 -24.38
C LEU A 103 7.66 -12.39 -23.53
N MET A 104 6.72 -11.63 -24.11
CA MET A 104 5.89 -10.70 -23.36
C MET A 104 4.99 -11.43 -22.36
N LEU A 105 4.28 -12.49 -22.80
CA LEU A 105 3.47 -13.32 -21.90
C LEU A 105 4.29 -13.99 -20.79
N LEU A 106 5.51 -14.44 -21.10
CA LEU A 106 6.45 -14.96 -20.09
C LEU A 106 6.82 -13.87 -19.08
N ALA A 107 7.08 -12.65 -19.54
CA ALA A 107 7.40 -11.54 -18.66
C ALA A 107 6.24 -11.21 -17.72
N ASP A 108 5.02 -11.09 -18.25
CA ASP A 108 3.82 -10.83 -17.45
C ASP A 108 3.58 -11.96 -16.43
N THR A 109 3.79 -13.21 -16.82
CA THR A 109 3.63 -14.37 -15.92
C THR A 109 4.67 -14.32 -14.79
N TYR A 110 5.93 -14.04 -15.11
CA TYR A 110 6.97 -13.91 -14.08
C TYR A 110 6.78 -12.69 -13.18
N GLU A 111 6.24 -11.58 -13.69
CA GLU A 111 5.88 -10.42 -12.89
C GLU A 111 4.82 -10.77 -11.84
N ARG A 112 3.78 -11.53 -12.22
CA ARG A 112 2.75 -12.02 -11.27
C ARG A 112 3.32 -12.89 -10.16
N GLU A 113 4.36 -13.68 -10.47
CA GLU A 113 5.10 -14.48 -9.47
C GLU A 113 6.09 -13.66 -8.63
N GLY A 114 6.26 -12.35 -8.92
CA GLY A 114 7.23 -11.47 -8.26
C GLY A 114 8.68 -11.68 -8.71
N LEU A 115 8.89 -12.39 -9.83
CA LEU A 115 10.20 -12.70 -10.42
C LEU A 115 10.62 -11.61 -11.44
N TYR A 116 10.70 -10.37 -10.97
CA TYR A 116 10.91 -9.18 -11.80
C TYR A 116 12.19 -9.23 -12.66
N GLU A 117 13.29 -9.81 -12.17
CA GLU A 117 14.52 -9.92 -12.94
C GLU A 117 14.39 -10.88 -14.13
N VAL A 118 13.61 -11.95 -13.96
CA VAL A 118 13.35 -12.92 -15.04
C VAL A 118 12.41 -12.30 -16.06
N ALA A 119 11.38 -11.60 -15.61
CA ALA A 119 10.48 -10.83 -16.47
C ALA A 119 11.25 -9.80 -17.31
N GLU A 120 12.15 -9.04 -16.67
CA GLU A 120 12.97 -8.05 -17.37
C GLU A 120 13.87 -8.71 -18.42
N GLN A 121 14.48 -9.86 -18.11
CA GLN A 121 15.29 -10.60 -19.09
C GLN A 121 14.48 -10.99 -20.32
N LYS A 122 13.23 -11.42 -20.15
CA LYS A 122 12.34 -11.79 -21.26
C LYS A 122 11.97 -10.61 -22.13
N LEU A 123 11.70 -9.44 -21.54
CA LEU A 123 11.45 -8.23 -22.32
C LEU A 123 12.72 -7.72 -23.03
N LEU A 124 13.89 -7.80 -22.40
CA LEU A 124 15.16 -7.46 -23.06
C LEU A 124 15.47 -8.41 -24.22
N GLU A 125 15.14 -9.70 -24.08
CA GLU A 125 15.21 -10.68 -25.16
C GLU A 125 14.27 -10.30 -26.31
N ALA A 126 13.01 -9.99 -26.00
CA ALA A 126 12.00 -9.56 -26.99
C ALA A 126 12.48 -8.31 -27.76
N LYS A 127 13.08 -7.36 -27.05
CA LYS A 127 13.61 -6.11 -27.63
C LYS A 127 14.73 -6.33 -28.65
N ASN A 128 15.49 -7.43 -28.54
CA ASN A 128 16.58 -7.72 -29.49
C ASN A 128 16.08 -8.30 -30.82
N VAL A 129 14.86 -8.86 -30.83
CA VAL A 129 14.29 -9.58 -31.98
C VAL A 129 13.16 -8.80 -32.64
N VAL A 130 12.42 -8.01 -31.87
CA VAL A 130 11.28 -7.22 -32.37
C VAL A 130 11.68 -6.25 -33.48
N ASP A 131 10.77 -6.05 -34.42
CA ASP A 131 10.95 -5.05 -35.46
C ASP A 131 11.09 -3.64 -34.85
N LYS A 132 11.96 -2.82 -35.45
CA LYS A 132 12.28 -1.50 -34.92
C LYS A 132 11.06 -0.60 -34.77
N ASP A 133 10.09 -0.74 -35.67
CA ASP A 133 8.86 0.06 -35.66
C ASP A 133 7.91 -0.35 -34.52
N GLU A 134 8.11 -1.53 -33.91
CA GLU A 134 7.32 -2.08 -32.80
C GLU A 134 8.09 -2.08 -31.47
N ALA A 135 9.37 -1.69 -31.47
CA ALA A 135 10.22 -1.68 -30.28
C ALA A 135 9.67 -0.84 -29.11
N TYR A 136 8.87 0.19 -29.41
CA TYR A 136 8.21 1.03 -28.41
C TYR A 136 7.25 0.24 -27.51
N VAL A 137 6.66 -0.85 -28.01
CA VAL A 137 5.78 -1.73 -27.20
C VAL A 137 6.59 -2.41 -26.10
N ILE A 138 7.81 -2.86 -26.43
CA ILE A 138 8.71 -3.49 -25.46
C ILE A 138 9.32 -2.47 -24.51
N ASP A 139 9.64 -1.26 -24.99
CA ASP A 139 10.07 -0.17 -24.11
C ASP A 139 8.99 0.22 -23.10
N PHE A 140 7.72 0.22 -23.52
CA PHE A 140 6.59 0.44 -22.62
C PHE A 140 6.43 -0.68 -21.59
N ALA A 141 6.50 -1.94 -22.02
CA ALA A 141 6.45 -3.08 -21.10
C ALA A 141 7.59 -3.05 -20.08
N LEU A 142 8.82 -2.72 -20.50
CA LEU A 142 9.96 -2.53 -19.60
C LEU A 142 9.73 -1.40 -18.61
N ALA A 143 9.14 -0.28 -19.06
CA ALA A 143 8.85 0.86 -18.20
C ALA A 143 7.83 0.50 -17.11
N GLU A 144 6.71 -0.13 -17.47
CA GLU A 144 5.67 -0.56 -16.51
C GLU A 144 6.21 -1.62 -15.53
N LEU A 145 6.95 -2.62 -16.01
CA LEU A 145 7.58 -3.65 -15.15
C LEU A 145 8.55 -3.02 -14.13
N LEU A 146 9.39 -2.08 -14.57
CA LEU A 146 10.34 -1.40 -13.67
C LEU A 146 9.62 -0.48 -12.69
N PHE A 147 8.50 0.12 -13.10
CA PHE A 147 7.66 0.92 -12.22
C PHE A 147 6.98 0.05 -11.15
N SER A 148 6.39 -1.09 -11.53
CA SER A 148 5.74 -2.04 -10.60
C SER A 148 6.74 -2.70 -9.65
N ALA A 149 7.97 -2.99 -10.13
CA ALA A 149 9.08 -3.47 -9.32
C ALA A 149 9.66 -2.43 -8.34
N ASN A 150 9.05 -1.25 -8.21
CA ASN A 150 9.51 -0.13 -7.38
C ASN A 150 10.93 0.34 -7.76
N GLN A 151 11.24 0.34 -9.06
CA GLN A 151 12.49 0.86 -9.63
C GLN A 151 12.26 2.08 -10.54
N PRO A 152 11.59 3.15 -10.04
CA PRO A 152 11.15 4.28 -10.86
C PRO A 152 12.31 5.03 -11.55
N GLN A 153 13.52 5.02 -10.97
CA GLN A 153 14.68 5.65 -11.60
C GLN A 153 15.06 4.98 -12.94
N ARG A 154 14.87 3.67 -13.08
CA ARG A 154 15.12 2.95 -14.34
C ARG A 154 13.94 3.13 -15.30
N ALA A 155 12.70 3.06 -14.78
CA ALA A 155 11.48 3.25 -15.56
C ALA A 155 11.44 4.59 -16.31
N VAL A 156 11.86 5.69 -15.66
CA VAL A 156 11.98 7.03 -16.28
C VAL A 156 12.74 6.98 -17.61
N THR A 157 13.82 6.20 -17.71
CA THR A 157 14.64 6.15 -18.94
C THR A 157 13.82 5.64 -20.13
N PHE A 158 12.95 4.67 -19.89
CA PHE A 158 12.08 4.11 -20.93
C PHE A 158 10.89 5.03 -21.24
N TYR A 159 10.24 5.60 -20.22
CA TYR A 159 9.16 6.55 -20.45
C TYR A 159 9.62 7.82 -21.18
N GLU A 160 10.80 8.37 -20.86
CA GLU A 160 11.37 9.52 -21.58
C GLU A 160 11.63 9.17 -23.05
N LYS A 161 12.16 7.95 -23.29
CA LYS A 161 12.36 7.47 -24.66
C LYS A 161 11.04 7.39 -25.43
N LEU A 162 9.97 6.90 -24.81
CA LEU A 162 8.65 6.84 -25.44
C LEU A 162 8.13 8.24 -25.78
N LEU A 163 8.33 9.20 -24.88
CA LEU A 163 7.94 10.59 -25.11
C LEU A 163 8.75 11.26 -26.22
N ASP A 164 10.06 10.96 -26.32
CA ASP A 164 10.93 11.41 -27.43
C ASP A 164 10.46 10.87 -28.80
N GLU A 165 9.76 9.74 -28.82
CA GLU A 165 9.12 9.13 -30.00
C GLU A 165 7.68 9.62 -30.22
N GLU A 166 7.28 10.72 -29.57
CA GLU A 166 5.95 11.33 -29.64
C GLU A 166 4.81 10.36 -29.21
N ARG A 167 5.10 9.45 -28.26
CA ARG A 167 4.10 8.55 -27.65
C ARG A 167 3.67 9.08 -26.28
N GLU A 168 2.57 9.81 -26.26
CA GLU A 168 2.01 10.36 -25.01
C GLU A 168 1.07 9.38 -24.29
N GLU A 169 0.49 8.43 -25.02
CA GLU A 169 -0.43 7.42 -24.50
C GLU A 169 -0.22 6.07 -25.19
N ILE A 170 -0.18 4.99 -24.41
CA ILE A 170 -0.13 3.61 -24.90
C ILE A 170 -1.15 2.79 -24.10
N ASN A 171 -2.07 2.11 -24.78
CA ASN A 171 -3.10 1.28 -24.15
C ASN A 171 -3.90 1.97 -23.01
N GLY A 172 -4.20 3.26 -23.15
CA GLY A 172 -4.90 4.04 -22.12
C GLY A 172 -4.02 4.55 -20.97
N VAL A 173 -2.72 4.24 -20.99
CA VAL A 173 -1.75 4.70 -19.98
C VAL A 173 -1.07 5.97 -20.47
N SER A 174 -1.19 7.05 -19.71
CA SER A 174 -0.51 8.32 -19.98
C SER A 174 0.96 8.25 -19.59
N ILE A 175 1.85 8.43 -20.58
CA ILE A 175 3.31 8.44 -20.37
C ILE A 175 3.75 9.66 -19.57
N LEU A 176 3.09 10.81 -19.77
CA LEU A 176 3.34 12.02 -18.98
C LEU A 176 3.01 11.79 -17.50
N GLU A 177 1.88 11.14 -17.19
CA GLU A 177 1.51 10.82 -15.81
C GLU A 177 2.50 9.84 -15.18
N ARG A 178 2.90 8.79 -15.91
CA ARG A 178 3.92 7.83 -15.45
C ARG A 178 5.27 8.49 -15.18
N LEU A 179 5.71 9.41 -16.02
CA LEU A 179 6.91 10.21 -15.78
C LEU A 179 6.77 11.06 -14.53
N ALA A 180 5.65 11.77 -14.38
CA ALA A 180 5.41 12.61 -13.23
C ALA A 180 5.41 11.81 -11.91
N GLU A 181 4.75 10.66 -11.88
CA GLU A 181 4.76 9.74 -10.75
C GLU A 181 6.16 9.18 -10.47
N SER A 182 6.86 8.71 -11.49
CA SER A 182 8.21 8.16 -11.34
C SER A 182 9.19 9.19 -10.80
N TYR A 183 9.15 10.42 -11.33
CA TYR A 183 9.97 11.53 -10.85
C TYR A 183 9.63 11.94 -9.41
N SER A 184 8.34 11.88 -9.04
CA SER A 184 7.90 12.12 -7.67
C SER A 184 8.45 11.08 -6.70
N LEU A 185 8.40 9.78 -7.07
CA LEU A 185 8.89 8.68 -6.23
C LEU A 185 10.41 8.77 -5.95
N ILE A 186 11.20 9.31 -6.90
CA ILE A 186 12.64 9.52 -6.72
C ILE A 186 12.98 10.88 -6.09
N GLY A 187 11.99 11.65 -5.64
CA GLY A 187 12.18 12.94 -4.98
C GLY A 187 12.56 14.11 -5.90
N LYS A 188 12.44 13.95 -7.22
CA LYS A 188 12.73 15.00 -8.21
C LYS A 188 11.45 15.77 -8.54
N TYR A 189 10.91 16.46 -7.53
CA TYR A 189 9.57 17.06 -7.61
C TYR A 189 9.42 18.12 -8.71
N GLU A 190 10.44 18.92 -9.00
CA GLU A 190 10.40 19.90 -10.11
C GLU A 190 10.21 19.25 -11.48
N HIS A 191 10.82 18.08 -11.70
CA HIS A 191 10.63 17.34 -12.96
C HIS A 191 9.23 16.73 -13.00
N ALA A 192 8.75 16.23 -11.87
CA ALA A 192 7.39 15.71 -11.77
C ALA A 192 6.34 16.80 -12.09
N LEU A 193 6.51 18.02 -11.54
CA LEU A 193 5.66 19.17 -11.84
C LEU A 193 5.67 19.54 -13.31
N TYR A 194 6.86 19.56 -13.93
CA TYR A 194 6.99 19.82 -15.37
C TYR A 194 6.12 18.89 -16.24
N TYR A 195 6.07 17.60 -15.91
CA TYR A 195 5.22 16.65 -16.64
C TYR A 195 3.75 16.77 -16.27
N TYR A 196 3.40 16.98 -14.99
CA TYR A 196 2.02 17.22 -14.59
C TYR A 196 1.41 18.45 -15.28
N ASP A 197 2.20 19.50 -15.52
CA ASP A 197 1.74 20.73 -16.16
C ASP A 197 1.40 20.61 -17.63
N GLN A 198 1.86 19.55 -18.28
CA GLN A 198 1.56 19.25 -19.68
C GLN A 198 0.26 18.46 -19.85
N ILE A 199 -0.30 17.94 -18.75
CA ILE A 199 -1.50 17.12 -18.80
C ILE A 199 -2.73 18.04 -18.73
N ASP A 200 -3.43 18.20 -19.86
CA ASP A 200 -4.69 18.96 -19.94
C ASP A 200 -5.90 18.08 -19.63
N ASP A 201 -6.02 17.65 -18.37
CA ASP A 201 -7.18 16.92 -17.88
C ASP A 201 -7.47 17.29 -16.42
N GLU A 202 -8.75 17.38 -16.10
CA GLU A 202 -9.28 17.77 -14.80
C GLU A 202 -9.69 16.57 -13.95
N ASN A 203 -9.12 15.39 -14.19
CA ASN A 203 -9.33 14.23 -13.35
C ASN A 203 -8.99 14.53 -11.86
N PRO A 204 -9.93 14.36 -10.91
CA PRO A 204 -9.72 14.68 -9.50
C PRO A 204 -8.53 13.95 -8.87
N HIS A 205 -8.33 12.67 -9.21
CA HIS A 205 -7.25 11.85 -8.69
C HIS A 205 -5.88 12.37 -9.14
N ARG A 206 -5.76 12.73 -10.42
CA ARG A 206 -4.53 13.32 -10.95
C ARG A 206 -4.24 14.70 -10.36
N LEU A 207 -5.25 15.57 -10.26
CA LEU A 207 -5.11 16.88 -9.63
C LEU A 207 -4.67 16.77 -8.16
N PHE A 208 -5.18 15.76 -7.43
CA PHE A 208 -4.74 15.47 -6.08
C PHE A 208 -3.25 15.10 -6.02
N LYS A 209 -2.81 14.16 -6.88
CA LYS A 209 -1.40 13.77 -6.98
C LYS A 209 -0.50 14.95 -7.36
N HIS A 210 -0.90 15.75 -8.33
CA HIS A 210 -0.18 16.98 -8.71
C HIS A 210 -0.08 17.94 -7.50
N GLY A 211 -1.17 18.17 -6.77
CA GLY A 211 -1.15 18.99 -5.56
C GLY A 211 -0.20 18.44 -4.48
N PHE A 212 -0.15 17.13 -4.32
CA PHE A 212 0.79 16.48 -3.41
C PHE A 212 2.25 16.70 -3.83
N VAL A 213 2.57 16.54 -5.12
CA VAL A 213 3.91 16.82 -5.63
C VAL A 213 4.29 18.30 -5.49
N ALA A 214 3.37 19.22 -5.76
CA ALA A 214 3.59 20.65 -5.55
C ALA A 214 3.90 20.95 -4.08
N TYR A 215 3.20 20.30 -3.15
CA TYR A 215 3.48 20.42 -1.72
C TYR A 215 4.88 19.90 -1.35
N GLN A 216 5.30 18.75 -1.90
CA GLN A 216 6.65 18.20 -1.70
C GLN A 216 7.75 19.08 -2.33
N ALA A 217 7.45 19.76 -3.44
CA ALA A 217 8.32 20.78 -4.05
C ALA A 217 8.34 22.10 -3.26
N ASN A 218 7.66 22.19 -2.11
CA ASN A 218 7.51 23.40 -1.31
C ASN A 218 6.73 24.54 -2.03
N GLU A 219 5.98 24.22 -3.09
CA GLU A 219 5.03 25.12 -3.76
C GLU A 219 3.66 25.09 -3.06
N VAL A 220 3.64 25.46 -1.78
CA VAL A 220 2.48 25.28 -0.88
C VAL A 220 1.21 25.96 -1.39
N ASP A 221 1.30 27.19 -1.91
CA ASP A 221 0.13 27.91 -2.42
C ASP A 221 -0.47 27.22 -3.65
N ARG A 222 0.38 26.65 -4.51
CA ARG A 222 -0.05 25.90 -5.69
C ARG A 222 -0.72 24.59 -5.30
N ALA A 223 -0.16 23.87 -4.32
CA ALA A 223 -0.78 22.66 -3.77
C ALA A 223 -2.21 22.93 -3.27
N ILE A 224 -2.39 24.01 -2.49
CA ILE A 224 -3.71 24.44 -2.02
C ILE A 224 -4.65 24.73 -3.20
N GLN A 225 -4.18 25.42 -4.24
CA GLN A 225 -5.01 25.72 -5.42
C GLN A 225 -5.43 24.44 -6.17
N LEU A 226 -4.51 23.51 -6.39
CA LEU A 226 -4.78 22.23 -7.06
C LEU A 226 -5.78 21.39 -6.26
N TRP A 227 -5.60 21.26 -4.95
CA TRP A 227 -6.52 20.55 -4.07
C TRP A 227 -7.90 21.22 -3.97
N ARG A 228 -7.96 22.55 -3.91
CA ARG A 228 -9.24 23.28 -4.00
C ARG A 228 -9.92 23.07 -5.36
N LYS A 229 -9.15 22.95 -6.45
CA LYS A 229 -9.68 22.58 -7.77
C LYS A 229 -10.23 21.15 -7.75
N THR A 230 -9.52 20.20 -7.13
CA THR A 230 -10.01 18.82 -6.94
C THR A 230 -11.38 18.81 -6.26
N LEU A 231 -11.53 19.47 -5.11
CA LEU A 231 -12.81 19.53 -4.38
C LEU A 231 -13.92 20.29 -5.12
N LYS A 232 -13.57 21.20 -6.02
CA LYS A 232 -14.55 21.88 -6.88
C LYS A 232 -15.14 20.95 -7.94
N ILE A 233 -14.33 20.02 -8.44
CA ILE A 233 -14.73 19.04 -9.45
C ILE A 233 -15.47 17.88 -8.78
N ASP A 234 -14.89 17.35 -7.70
CA ASP A 234 -15.47 16.29 -6.89
C ASP A 234 -15.36 16.62 -5.39
N PRO A 235 -16.45 17.11 -4.78
CA PRO A 235 -16.50 17.36 -3.34
C PRO A 235 -16.37 16.09 -2.48
N HIS A 236 -16.61 14.89 -3.03
CA HIS A 236 -16.53 13.62 -2.30
C HIS A 236 -15.11 13.01 -2.36
N TYR A 237 -14.14 13.69 -2.96
CA TYR A 237 -12.76 13.25 -3.00
C TYR A 237 -12.09 13.42 -1.63
N SER A 238 -12.43 12.51 -0.70
CA SER A 238 -12.06 12.51 0.72
C SER A 238 -10.57 12.78 1.01
N PRO A 239 -9.59 12.16 0.29
CA PRO A 239 -8.18 12.32 0.62
C PRO A 239 -7.66 13.76 0.66
N VAL A 240 -8.30 14.69 -0.06
CA VAL A 240 -7.87 16.09 -0.12
C VAL A 240 -8.08 16.85 1.20
N TYR A 241 -9.15 16.52 1.95
CA TYR A 241 -9.49 17.29 3.16
C TYR A 241 -8.39 17.20 4.21
N TYR A 242 -7.84 16.01 4.43
CA TYR A 242 -6.74 15.81 5.36
C TYR A 242 -5.51 16.65 4.97
N GLU A 243 -5.11 16.61 3.70
CA GLU A 243 -3.95 17.35 3.20
C GLU A 243 -4.14 18.87 3.34
N LEU A 244 -5.29 19.41 2.90
CA LEU A 244 -5.60 20.84 3.03
C LEU A 244 -5.61 21.28 4.50
N ALA A 245 -6.28 20.55 5.38
CA ALA A 245 -6.37 20.90 6.78
C ALA A 245 -5.00 20.84 7.46
N ASN A 246 -4.17 19.84 7.14
CA ASN A 246 -2.82 19.72 7.67
C ASN A 246 -1.93 20.89 7.21
N VAL A 247 -2.06 21.33 5.97
CA VAL A 247 -1.35 22.52 5.47
C VAL A 247 -1.78 23.78 6.22
N TYR A 248 -3.08 24.03 6.37
CA TYR A 248 -3.56 25.18 7.15
C TYR A 248 -3.10 25.12 8.61
N ARG A 249 -3.13 23.94 9.23
CA ARG A 249 -2.61 23.72 10.59
C ARG A 249 -1.12 24.07 10.70
N LYS A 250 -0.29 23.64 9.73
CA LYS A 250 1.15 23.96 9.69
C LYS A 250 1.40 25.46 9.46
N GLN A 251 0.53 26.13 8.71
CA GLN A 251 0.54 27.60 8.56
C GLN A 251 -0.04 28.35 9.78
N ASN A 252 -0.43 27.64 10.85
CA ASN A 252 -1.09 28.19 12.04
C ASN A 252 -2.42 28.91 11.75
N LYS A 253 -3.08 28.55 10.65
CA LYS A 253 -4.42 29.00 10.26
C LYS A 253 -5.46 28.00 10.81
N LEU A 254 -5.66 28.06 12.13
CA LEU A 254 -6.40 27.02 12.86
C LEU A 254 -7.88 26.99 12.48
N ASP A 255 -8.51 28.16 12.27
CA ASP A 255 -9.93 28.25 11.93
C ASP A 255 -10.21 27.69 10.52
N GLU A 256 -9.34 28.01 9.55
CA GLU A 256 -9.43 27.45 8.21
C GLU A 256 -9.19 25.94 8.19
N ALA A 257 -8.23 25.45 9.00
CA ALA A 257 -7.98 24.03 9.15
C ALA A 257 -9.21 23.30 9.71
N PHE A 258 -9.81 23.85 10.77
CA PHE A 258 -10.99 23.26 11.41
C PHE A 258 -12.18 23.21 10.45
N LYS A 259 -12.40 24.28 9.68
CA LYS A 259 -13.45 24.31 8.66
C LYS A 259 -13.26 23.23 7.59
N ILE A 260 -12.03 23.00 7.13
CA ILE A 260 -11.74 21.92 6.16
C ILE A 260 -11.99 20.55 6.77
N VAL A 261 -11.64 20.36 8.04
CA VAL A 261 -11.91 19.11 8.77
C VAL A 261 -13.42 18.86 8.88
N GLU A 262 -14.20 19.86 9.27
CA GLU A 262 -15.67 19.77 9.35
C GLU A 262 -16.30 19.50 7.98
N GLU A 263 -15.83 20.17 6.92
CA GLU A 263 -16.25 19.91 5.55
C GLU A 263 -15.95 18.45 5.16
N GLY A 264 -14.74 17.95 5.42
CA GLY A 264 -14.35 16.58 5.09
C GLY A 264 -15.16 15.53 5.84
N LEU A 265 -15.34 15.70 7.16
CA LEU A 265 -16.17 14.81 7.98
C LEU A 265 -17.65 14.81 7.59
N SER A 266 -18.13 15.87 6.93
CA SER A 266 -19.50 15.89 6.39
C SER A 266 -19.70 15.02 5.14
N TYR A 267 -18.62 14.71 4.43
CA TYR A 267 -18.62 13.81 3.27
C TYR A 267 -18.14 12.39 3.62
N ASP A 268 -17.22 12.27 4.56
CA ASP A 268 -16.64 11.01 5.02
C ASP A 268 -16.51 11.00 6.54
N GLU A 269 -17.55 10.52 7.21
CA GLU A 269 -17.62 10.43 8.67
C GLU A 269 -16.72 9.32 9.27
N PHE A 270 -16.03 8.54 8.43
CA PHE A 270 -15.17 7.43 8.84
C PHE A 270 -13.68 7.73 8.68
N ASP A 271 -13.29 8.95 8.25
CA ASP A 271 -11.87 9.33 8.17
C ASP A 271 -11.29 9.65 9.57
N LYS A 272 -10.75 8.62 10.22
CA LYS A 272 -10.04 8.72 11.50
C LYS A 272 -8.97 9.82 11.53
N ARG A 273 -8.32 10.12 10.40
CA ARG A 273 -7.23 11.11 10.34
C ARG A 273 -7.75 12.52 10.49
N LEU A 274 -8.97 12.79 10.01
CA LEU A 274 -9.65 14.07 10.20
C LEU A 274 -10.06 14.27 11.66
N TYR A 275 -10.55 13.22 12.33
CA TYR A 275 -10.81 13.26 13.77
C TYR A 275 -9.54 13.52 14.59
N TYR A 276 -8.44 12.82 14.29
CA TYR A 276 -7.15 13.08 14.94
C TYR A 276 -6.69 14.53 14.74
N LEU A 277 -6.81 15.05 13.51
CA LEU A 277 -6.45 16.42 13.20
C LEU A 277 -7.36 17.45 13.91
N ALA A 278 -8.67 17.17 14.03
CA ALA A 278 -9.60 17.96 14.83
C ALA A 278 -9.14 18.02 16.30
N GLY A 279 -8.71 16.87 16.84
CA GLY A 279 -8.14 16.75 18.17
C GLY A 279 -6.91 17.65 18.37
N GLU A 280 -5.92 17.56 17.48
CA GLU A 280 -4.74 18.43 17.51
C GLU A 280 -5.10 19.92 17.42
N LEU A 281 -6.04 20.29 16.54
CA LEU A 281 -6.48 21.67 16.36
C LEU A 281 -7.16 22.20 17.62
N ALA A 282 -8.05 21.40 18.23
CA ALA A 282 -8.73 21.75 19.48
C ALA A 282 -7.73 21.96 20.64
N LEU A 283 -6.69 21.12 20.74
CA LEU A 283 -5.60 21.33 21.71
C LEU A 283 -4.87 22.65 21.48
N LYS A 284 -4.52 22.98 20.24
CA LYS A 284 -3.86 24.25 19.90
C LYS A 284 -4.72 25.47 20.23
N GLN A 285 -6.04 25.34 20.18
CA GLN A 285 -7.00 26.36 20.58
C GLN A 285 -7.26 26.38 22.11
N GLY A 286 -6.68 25.45 22.87
CA GLY A 286 -6.89 25.31 24.32
C GLY A 286 -8.21 24.66 24.72
N ASN A 287 -8.93 24.04 23.79
CA ASN A 287 -10.17 23.31 24.04
C ASN A 287 -9.90 21.81 24.21
N GLU A 288 -9.32 21.47 25.35
CA GLU A 288 -8.90 20.09 25.65
C GLU A 288 -10.07 19.10 25.69
N LYS A 289 -11.23 19.53 26.18
CA LYS A 289 -12.43 18.69 26.21
C LYS A 289 -12.87 18.26 24.80
N ALA A 290 -12.90 19.20 23.85
CA ALA A 290 -13.25 18.86 22.47
C ALA A 290 -12.16 17.99 21.83
N ALA A 291 -10.89 18.23 22.18
CA ALA A 291 -9.79 17.41 21.68
C ALA A 291 -9.94 15.94 22.07
N ILE A 292 -10.25 15.67 23.34
CA ILE A 292 -10.50 14.31 23.83
C ILE A 292 -11.63 13.66 23.03
N GLN A 293 -12.77 14.35 22.86
CA GLN A 293 -13.91 13.81 22.10
C GLN A 293 -13.52 13.42 20.66
N TYR A 294 -12.81 14.28 19.95
CA TYR A 294 -12.37 13.97 18.60
C TYR A 294 -11.37 12.81 18.55
N LEU A 295 -10.43 12.76 19.49
CA LEU A 295 -9.45 11.67 19.54
C LEU A 295 -10.10 10.33 19.90
N GLU A 296 -11.11 10.32 20.78
CA GLU A 296 -11.88 9.12 21.09
C GLU A 296 -12.62 8.58 19.86
N GLU A 297 -13.20 9.44 19.02
CA GLU A 297 -13.80 9.03 17.74
C GLU A 297 -12.74 8.45 16.79
N ALA A 298 -11.53 9.04 16.74
CA ALA A 298 -10.44 8.50 15.92
C ALA A 298 -10.03 7.09 16.36
N VAL A 299 -10.00 6.81 17.66
CA VAL A 299 -9.70 5.49 18.25
C VAL A 299 -10.87 4.51 18.09
N LEU A 300 -12.11 5.00 18.07
CA LEU A 300 -13.28 4.16 17.83
C LEU A 300 -13.33 3.67 16.37
N LEU A 301 -12.89 4.49 15.43
CA LEU A 301 -12.80 4.16 14.01
C LEU A 301 -11.62 3.24 13.68
N ASP A 302 -10.54 3.34 14.44
CA ASP A 302 -9.39 2.45 14.34
C ASP A 302 -8.70 2.32 15.70
N GLU A 303 -8.87 1.14 16.31
CA GLU A 303 -8.30 0.78 17.60
C GLU A 303 -6.76 0.71 17.59
N ASP A 304 -6.12 0.65 16.43
CA ASP A 304 -4.67 0.68 16.27
C ASP A 304 -4.14 2.06 15.88
N TYR A 305 -4.97 3.12 15.97
CA TYR A 305 -4.51 4.47 15.62
C TYR A 305 -3.63 5.09 16.72
N LYS A 306 -2.37 4.66 16.74
CA LYS A 306 -1.36 4.98 17.77
C LYS A 306 -1.20 6.47 18.04
N ASP A 307 -1.20 7.31 17.01
CA ASP A 307 -1.04 8.76 17.18
C ASP A 307 -2.17 9.35 18.06
N ALA A 308 -3.41 8.92 17.85
CA ALA A 308 -4.55 9.38 18.64
C ALA A 308 -4.50 8.85 20.08
N ILE A 309 -4.18 7.56 20.25
CA ILE A 309 -4.05 6.91 21.56
C ILE A 309 -2.96 7.58 22.39
N MET A 310 -1.78 7.75 21.83
CA MET A 310 -0.65 8.38 22.53
C MET A 310 -0.94 9.85 22.87
N LEU A 311 -1.66 10.57 21.99
CA LEU A 311 -2.06 11.95 22.29
C LEU A 311 -3.06 12.01 23.45
N LEU A 312 -4.05 11.12 23.51
CA LEU A 312 -4.95 11.00 24.66
C LEU A 312 -4.21 10.67 25.96
N ILE A 313 -3.29 9.70 25.93
CA ILE A 313 -2.45 9.34 27.08
C ILE A 313 -1.67 10.57 27.57
N ASN A 314 -1.08 11.35 26.66
CA ASN A 314 -0.34 12.55 27.02
C ASN A 314 -1.24 13.64 27.64
N ILE A 315 -2.48 13.81 27.14
CA ILE A 315 -3.47 14.71 27.75
C ILE A 315 -3.77 14.26 29.17
N TYR A 316 -4.11 12.98 29.37
CA TYR A 316 -4.45 12.45 30.69
C TYR A 316 -3.27 12.49 31.67
N LYS A 317 -2.05 12.21 31.22
CA LYS A 317 -0.83 12.34 32.05
C LYS A 317 -0.61 13.76 32.55
N LYS A 318 -0.77 14.75 31.66
CA LYS A 318 -0.59 16.17 32.02
C LYS A 318 -1.50 16.60 33.18
N ASP A 319 -2.71 16.04 33.21
CA ASP A 319 -3.72 16.34 34.22
C ASP A 319 -3.79 15.30 35.36
N ASN A 320 -2.83 14.36 35.41
CA ASN A 320 -2.74 13.24 36.37
C ASN A 320 -4.00 12.34 36.40
N GLN A 321 -4.69 12.20 35.27
CA GLN A 321 -5.89 11.37 35.09
C GLN A 321 -5.52 9.94 34.70
N TYR A 322 -4.71 9.27 35.52
CA TYR A 322 -4.19 7.93 35.22
C TYR A 322 -5.29 6.86 35.12
N ASP A 323 -6.41 7.06 35.79
CA ASP A 323 -7.57 6.17 35.70
C ASP A 323 -8.26 6.22 34.32
N GLU A 324 -8.18 7.36 33.61
CA GLU A 324 -8.68 7.47 32.23
C GLU A 324 -7.73 6.78 31.24
N ILE A 325 -6.41 6.77 31.49
CA ILE A 325 -5.44 5.99 30.70
C ILE A 325 -5.76 4.50 30.79
N VAL A 326 -6.02 4.00 32.00
CA VAL A 326 -6.41 2.60 32.22
C VAL A 326 -7.71 2.28 31.46
N ARG A 327 -8.71 3.16 31.53
CA ARG A 327 -9.99 2.97 30.81
C ARG A 327 -9.82 2.99 29.29
N LEU A 328 -9.04 3.93 28.77
CA LEU A 328 -8.72 4.06 27.34
C LEU A 328 -8.06 2.78 26.83
N LEU A 329 -6.96 2.36 27.45
CA LEU A 329 -6.17 1.21 26.98
C LEU A 329 -6.91 -0.12 27.19
N ALA A 330 -7.74 -0.24 28.23
CA ALA A 330 -8.64 -1.38 28.37
C ALA A 330 -9.69 -1.44 27.24
N ASN A 331 -10.19 -0.28 26.79
CA ASN A 331 -11.11 -0.22 25.66
C ASN A 331 -10.40 -0.57 24.33
N VAL A 332 -9.21 -0.02 24.08
CA VAL A 332 -8.36 -0.35 22.92
C VAL A 332 -8.11 -1.86 22.84
N LYS A 333 -7.66 -2.47 23.94
CA LYS A 333 -7.42 -3.91 24.04
C LYS A 333 -8.69 -4.75 23.81
N LYS A 334 -9.85 -4.24 24.25
CA LYS A 334 -11.15 -4.91 24.03
C LYS A 334 -11.60 -4.84 22.57
N LEU A 335 -11.30 -3.74 21.87
CA LEU A 335 -11.58 -3.59 20.44
C LEU A 335 -10.66 -4.45 19.57
N GLY A 336 -9.49 -4.84 20.10
CA GLY A 336 -8.53 -5.72 19.44
C GLY A 336 -7.17 -5.07 19.21
N GLY A 337 -7.05 -3.77 19.51
CA GLY A 337 -5.83 -3.01 19.32
C GLY A 337 -4.73 -3.50 20.25
N ALA A 338 -3.53 -3.65 19.69
CA ALA A 338 -2.40 -4.25 20.39
C ALA A 338 -1.09 -3.59 20.01
N ASP A 339 -0.46 -2.95 20.99
CA ASP A 339 0.89 -2.41 20.87
C ASP A 339 1.60 -2.63 22.22
N PRO A 340 2.82 -3.21 22.25
CA PRO A 340 3.55 -3.42 23.50
C PRO A 340 3.78 -2.15 24.32
N TYR A 341 3.84 -0.99 23.67
CA TYR A 341 3.94 0.30 24.36
C TYR A 341 2.67 0.62 25.16
N TYR A 342 1.50 0.07 24.82
CA TYR A 342 0.28 0.25 25.60
C TYR A 342 0.34 -0.47 26.95
N ASP A 343 0.87 -1.70 27.00
CA ASP A 343 1.06 -2.39 28.29
C ASP A 343 2.11 -1.67 29.16
N TRP A 344 3.13 -1.05 28.57
CA TRP A 344 4.06 -0.19 29.31
C TRP A 344 3.38 1.09 29.82
N GLU A 345 2.53 1.74 29.03
CA GLU A 345 1.76 2.90 29.48
C GLU A 345 0.76 2.54 30.58
N LEU A 346 0.12 1.36 30.51
CA LEU A 346 -0.70 0.80 31.59
C LEU A 346 0.12 0.59 32.86
N ALA A 347 1.33 0.03 32.75
CA ALA A 347 2.19 -0.22 33.89
C ALA A 347 2.52 1.07 34.64
N LYS A 348 2.87 2.13 33.89
CA LYS A 348 3.11 3.47 34.44
C LYS A 348 1.86 4.05 35.09
N ALA A 349 0.70 3.96 34.43
CA ALA A 349 -0.57 4.45 34.99
C ALA A 349 -0.96 3.72 36.29
N TYR A 350 -0.84 2.40 36.35
CA TYR A 350 -1.12 1.63 37.57
C TYR A 350 -0.13 1.95 38.69
N ASN A 351 1.14 2.20 38.38
CA ASN A 351 2.13 2.61 39.37
C ASN A 351 1.75 3.95 40.04
N GLU A 352 1.32 4.93 39.25
CA GLU A 352 0.84 6.24 39.75
C GLU A 352 -0.48 6.13 40.54
N LEU A 353 -1.30 5.12 40.24
CA LEU A 353 -2.51 4.79 41.01
C LEU A 353 -2.22 3.93 42.26
N GLU A 354 -0.96 3.63 42.56
CA GLU A 354 -0.51 2.75 43.64
C GLU A 354 -1.06 1.30 43.53
N GLU A 355 -1.47 0.88 42.34
CA GLU A 355 -1.95 -0.46 42.02
C GLU A 355 -0.77 -1.37 41.59
N TYR A 356 0.21 -1.53 42.48
CA TYR A 356 1.52 -2.14 42.17
C TYR A 356 1.45 -3.55 41.58
N ASP A 357 0.51 -4.39 42.04
CA ASP A 357 0.33 -5.74 41.48
C ASP A 357 -0.02 -5.69 39.97
N LYS A 358 -0.91 -4.78 39.57
CA LYS A 358 -1.29 -4.60 38.17
C LYS A 358 -0.21 -3.90 37.36
N ALA A 359 0.52 -2.97 37.97
CA ALA A 359 1.68 -2.33 37.36
C ALA A 359 2.72 -3.39 36.98
N LYS A 360 3.01 -4.32 37.89
CA LYS A 360 3.93 -5.43 37.68
C LYS A 360 3.48 -6.36 36.55
N GLU A 361 2.22 -6.79 36.56
CA GLU A 361 1.65 -7.63 35.48
C GLU A 361 1.80 -6.95 34.11
N SER A 362 1.51 -5.64 34.03
CA SER A 362 1.59 -4.87 32.78
C SER A 362 3.04 -4.69 32.30
N TYR A 363 3.99 -4.47 33.22
CA TYR A 363 5.41 -4.47 32.89
C TYR A 363 5.91 -5.84 32.39
N GLU A 364 5.48 -6.93 33.03
CA GLU A 364 5.83 -8.29 32.62
C GLU A 364 5.29 -8.60 31.22
N GLU A 365 4.07 -8.16 30.90
CA GLU A 365 3.48 -8.31 29.57
C GLU A 365 4.26 -7.52 28.52
N ALA A 366 4.54 -6.24 28.78
CA ALA A 366 5.32 -5.40 27.88
C ALA A 366 6.75 -5.96 27.65
N TYR A 367 7.35 -6.60 28.66
CA TYR A 367 8.70 -7.15 28.59
C TYR A 367 8.84 -8.25 27.52
N PHE A 368 7.79 -9.01 27.21
CA PHE A 368 7.85 -10.05 26.17
C PHE A 368 8.26 -9.50 24.79
N HIS A 369 7.90 -8.24 24.51
CA HIS A 369 8.16 -7.61 23.21
C HIS A 369 9.18 -6.45 23.30
N LEU A 370 9.34 -5.84 24.47
CA LEU A 370 10.20 -4.68 24.68
C LEU A 370 11.50 -4.99 25.44
N ALA A 371 11.89 -6.26 25.58
CA ALA A 371 13.12 -6.66 26.30
C ALA A 371 14.42 -6.01 25.79
N ASP A 372 14.42 -5.49 24.55
CA ASP A 372 15.55 -4.79 23.94
C ASP A 372 15.43 -3.26 23.91
N ASP A 373 14.27 -2.69 24.29
CA ASP A 373 14.04 -1.26 24.35
C ASP A 373 14.68 -0.67 25.63
N ALA A 374 15.59 0.29 25.46
CA ALA A 374 16.38 0.82 26.57
C ALA A 374 15.53 1.60 27.57
N GLU A 375 14.65 2.48 27.10
CA GLU A 375 13.82 3.31 27.99
C GLU A 375 12.84 2.45 28.78
N PHE A 376 12.26 1.44 28.13
CA PHE A 376 11.43 0.46 28.82
C PHE A 376 12.19 -0.32 29.90
N LEU A 377 13.42 -0.79 29.61
CA LEU A 377 14.26 -1.48 30.59
C LEU A 377 14.60 -0.60 31.80
N LYS A 378 14.78 0.71 31.57
CA LYS A 378 15.02 1.68 32.63
C LYS A 378 13.82 1.77 33.56
N ASP A 379 12.64 2.07 33.01
CA ASP A 379 11.40 2.23 33.78
C ASP A 379 11.05 0.97 34.56
N TYR A 380 11.08 -0.20 33.90
CA TYR A 380 10.77 -1.47 34.57
C TYR A 380 11.83 -1.84 35.62
N GLY A 381 13.10 -1.55 35.32
CA GLY A 381 14.20 -1.78 36.25
C GLY A 381 14.06 -0.98 37.54
N PHE A 382 13.71 0.31 37.46
CA PHE A 382 13.44 1.14 38.64
C PHE A 382 12.21 0.65 39.40
N PHE A 383 11.11 0.38 38.70
CA PHE A 383 9.90 -0.18 39.32
C PHE A 383 10.20 -1.45 40.13
N LEU A 384 10.98 -2.39 39.57
CA LEU A 384 11.34 -3.63 40.29
C LEU A 384 12.20 -3.38 41.53
N VAL A 385 13.07 -2.37 41.52
CA VAL A 385 13.84 -2.02 42.73
C VAL A 385 12.91 -1.44 43.80
N GLU A 386 11.96 -0.59 43.42
CA GLU A 386 10.97 0.00 44.32
C GLU A 386 9.99 -1.04 44.88
N ASP A 387 9.57 -2.03 44.07
CA ASP A 387 8.76 -3.19 44.45
C ASP A 387 9.53 -4.20 45.34
N GLY A 388 10.83 -3.97 45.61
CA GLY A 388 11.68 -4.85 46.43
C GLY A 388 12.24 -6.06 45.67
N SER A 389 11.96 -6.20 44.37
CA SER A 389 12.57 -7.17 43.46
C SER A 389 13.97 -6.74 42.99
N VAL A 390 14.81 -6.31 43.94
CA VAL A 390 16.09 -5.60 43.70
C VAL A 390 17.04 -6.35 42.76
N GLU A 391 17.18 -7.67 42.90
CA GLU A 391 18.09 -8.46 42.05
C GLU A 391 17.64 -8.46 40.58
N LYS A 392 16.32 -8.54 40.32
CA LYS A 392 15.79 -8.47 38.96
C LYS A 392 15.91 -7.05 38.40
N GLY A 393 15.54 -6.04 39.20
CA GLY A 393 15.62 -4.63 38.79
C GLY A 393 17.04 -4.20 38.43
N THR A 394 18.02 -4.53 39.27
CA THR A 394 19.44 -4.25 39.00
C THR A 394 19.97 -4.94 37.74
N LYS A 395 19.51 -6.17 37.43
CA LYS A 395 19.86 -6.84 36.16
C LYS A 395 19.32 -6.09 34.94
N LEU A 396 18.06 -5.62 34.99
CA LEU A 396 17.47 -4.84 33.90
C LEU A 396 18.18 -3.49 33.72
N LEU A 397 18.40 -2.75 34.82
CA LEU A 397 19.14 -1.49 34.79
C LEU A 397 20.58 -1.66 34.30
N THR A 398 21.24 -2.77 34.62
CA THR A 398 22.57 -3.09 34.08
C THR A 398 22.51 -3.29 32.56
N ASN A 399 21.46 -3.93 32.04
CA ASN A 399 21.27 -4.09 30.60
C ASN A 399 20.95 -2.75 29.91
N TYR A 400 20.15 -1.90 30.55
CA TYR A 400 19.90 -0.53 30.11
C TYR A 400 21.21 0.28 30.00
N VAL A 401 22.04 0.31 31.05
CA VAL A 401 23.31 1.05 31.05
C VAL A 401 24.29 0.56 29.98
N LYS A 402 24.27 -0.72 29.61
CA LYS A 402 25.06 -1.21 28.47
C LYS A 402 24.63 -0.59 27.14
N LYS A 403 23.35 -0.28 26.98
CA LYS A 403 22.78 0.38 25.80
C LYS A 403 22.95 1.90 25.88
N GLN A 404 22.85 2.48 27.07
CA GLN A 404 22.99 3.92 27.35
C GLN A 404 24.13 4.19 28.36
N PRO A 405 25.41 4.08 27.94
CA PRO A 405 26.55 4.20 28.84
C PRO A 405 26.79 5.62 29.39
N ASP A 406 26.09 6.62 28.83
CA ASP A 406 26.22 8.03 29.23
C ASP A 406 25.23 8.43 30.34
N ASP A 407 24.32 7.55 30.77
CA ASP A 407 23.40 7.80 31.88
C ASP A 407 24.12 7.62 33.24
N ALA A 408 24.86 8.66 33.63
CA ALA A 408 25.61 8.70 34.87
C ALA A 408 24.72 8.55 36.13
N GLU A 409 23.45 8.95 36.06
CA GLU A 409 22.53 8.85 37.18
C GLU A 409 22.18 7.39 37.49
N THR A 410 21.79 6.64 36.46
CA THR A 410 21.46 5.22 36.60
C THR A 410 22.69 4.38 36.97
N ILE A 411 23.87 4.73 36.45
CA ILE A 411 25.15 4.11 36.85
C ILE A 411 25.41 4.32 38.34
N ALA A 412 25.33 5.57 38.82
CA ALA A 412 25.56 5.88 40.23
C ALA A 412 24.52 5.22 41.14
N PHE A 413 23.28 5.07 40.67
CA PHE A 413 22.23 4.33 41.38
C PHE A 413 22.59 2.84 41.54
N LEU A 414 23.03 2.17 40.48
CA LEU A 414 23.48 0.78 40.52
C LEU A 414 24.67 0.58 41.47
N GLU A 415 25.68 1.46 41.40
CA GLU A 415 26.84 1.42 42.29
C GLU A 415 26.43 1.49 43.76
N ARG A 416 25.52 2.39 44.13
CA ARG A 416 25.02 2.52 45.51
C ARG A 416 24.37 1.24 46.01
N ILE A 417 23.55 0.58 45.18
CA ILE A 417 22.87 -0.67 45.54
C ILE A 417 23.89 -1.81 45.74
N HIS A 418 24.92 -1.88 44.90
CA HIS A 418 25.99 -2.87 45.05
C HIS A 418 26.77 -2.67 46.36
N PHE A 419 27.14 -1.44 46.70
CA PHE A 419 27.84 -1.15 47.96
C PHE A 419 27.00 -1.43 49.21
N SER A 420 25.67 -1.20 49.18
CA SER A 420 24.80 -1.54 50.32
C SER A 420 24.68 -3.05 50.53
N ASN A 421 24.65 -3.84 49.46
CA ASN A 421 24.52 -5.30 49.56
C ASN A 421 25.82 -6.00 50.00
N GLU A 422 27.00 -5.41 49.76
CA GLU A 422 28.29 -5.93 50.23
C GLU A 422 28.57 -5.62 51.71
N GLY A 423 27.84 -4.68 52.33
CA GLY A 423 28.02 -4.28 53.72
C GLY A 423 27.20 -5.08 54.76
N GLU A 424 26.28 -5.96 54.32
CA GLU A 424 25.42 -6.78 55.17
C GLU A 424 25.84 -8.27 55.26
N LEU A 425 26.94 -8.67 54.60
CA LEU A 425 27.60 -9.97 54.70
C LEU A 425 28.75 -9.94 55.71
#